data_AF-A0A6P7H5J1-F1
#
_entry.id   AF-A0A6P7H5J1-F1
#
_cell.length_a   1.000
_cell.length_b   1.000
_cell.length_c   1.000
_cell.angle_alpha   90.00
_cell.angle_beta   90.00
_cell.angle_gamma   90.00
#
_symmetry.space_group_name_H-M   'P 1'
#
loop_
_entity.id
_entity.type
_entity.pdbx_description
1 polymer ?
#
loop_
_entity_poly.entity_id
_entity_poly.type
_entity_poly.pdbx_seq_one_letter_code
_entity_poly.pdbx_strand_id
1 'polypeptide(L)'
;MANLVGYTLTSNTIFNYKYKPRFGQEIHRATLTARFVNDFLCTIVVFNVNESKMKTQQDRNDEDLTTVNKILENFDIDRKSIKVFRLGKFTPMKTRPIKVILPSKEKVMSVLKNKQLIKEAGIKIFADQTNQQREYYKKVQNELQNLIDSGDLIQMLYI
;
A
#
# COMPACT_ATOMS: atom_id res chain seq x y z
N MET A 1 -31.16 -11.12 29.66
CA MET A 1 -30.81 -12.05 28.57
C MET A 1 -31.22 -11.42 27.24
N ALA A 2 -30.23 -11.18 26.37
CA ALA A 2 -30.30 -10.89 24.93
C ALA A 2 -29.03 -10.09 24.59
N ASN A 3 -28.29 -10.24 23.49
CA ASN A 3 -28.15 -11.27 22.45
C ASN A 3 -26.83 -10.91 21.74
N LEU A 4 -26.02 -11.91 21.39
CA LEU A 4 -24.90 -11.77 20.46
C LEU A 4 -25.42 -11.36 19.08
N VAL A 5 -24.92 -10.26 18.52
CA VAL A 5 -25.11 -9.94 17.09
C VAL A 5 -23.73 -9.74 16.48
N GLY A 6 -23.32 -10.73 15.68
CA GLY A 6 -22.11 -10.68 14.88
C GLY A 6 -22.22 -9.59 13.80
N TYR A 7 -21.15 -8.82 13.62
CA TYR A 7 -21.04 -7.87 12.53
C TYR A 7 -20.34 -8.54 11.34
N THR A 8 -21.10 -8.84 10.29
CA THR A 8 -20.57 -9.06 8.95
C THR A 8 -20.25 -7.70 8.33
N LEU A 9 -18.97 -7.44 8.04
CA LEU A 9 -18.54 -6.22 7.36
C LEU A 9 -18.85 -6.34 5.85
N THR A 10 -20.11 -6.12 5.47
CA THR A 10 -20.43 -5.85 4.06
C THR A 10 -20.00 -4.43 3.71
N SER A 11 -19.13 -4.35 2.72
CA SER A 11 -18.43 -3.18 2.18
C SER A 11 -19.34 -2.05 1.71
N ASN A 12 -19.82 -1.19 2.62
CA ASN A 12 -20.45 0.11 2.28
C ASN A 12 -20.41 1.11 3.44
N THR A 13 -19.24 1.31 4.07
CA THR A 13 -19.06 2.38 5.07
C THR A 13 -18.72 3.70 4.37
N ILE A 14 -19.70 4.59 4.24
CA ILE A 14 -19.50 5.97 3.78
C ILE A 14 -18.88 6.76 4.93
N PHE A 15 -17.57 7.03 4.86
CA PHE A 15 -16.92 7.95 5.79
C PHE A 15 -17.20 9.40 5.35
N ASN A 16 -18.06 10.10 6.10
CA ASN A 16 -18.31 11.52 5.91
C ASN A 16 -17.16 12.36 6.51
N TYR A 17 -16.17 12.72 5.70
CA TYR A 17 -15.18 13.73 6.08
C TYR A 17 -15.68 15.13 5.69
N LYS A 18 -15.83 16.03 6.67
CA LYS A 18 -16.25 17.41 6.47
C LYS A 18 -15.03 18.28 6.11
N TYR A 19 -14.75 18.46 4.82
CA TYR A 19 -13.73 19.40 4.35
C TYR A 19 -14.27 20.84 4.35
N LYS A 20 -13.53 21.80 4.93
CA LYS A 20 -13.79 23.23 4.72
C LYS A 20 -13.02 23.68 3.46
N PRO A 21 -13.68 24.16 2.39
CA PRO A 21 -12.98 24.62 1.19
C PRO A 21 -12.22 25.92 1.48
N ARG A 22 -10.99 26.03 0.96
CA ARG A 22 -10.30 27.32 0.81
C ARG A 22 -10.73 27.94 -0.52
N PHE A 23 -11.33 29.13 -0.43
CA PHE A 23 -11.56 30.10 -1.50
C PHE A 23 -12.25 29.61 -2.80
N GLY A 24 -13.51 30.01 -2.96
CA GLY A 24 -13.99 30.58 -4.22
C GLY A 24 -14.33 29.65 -5.39
N GLN A 25 -14.68 28.38 -5.17
CA GLN A 25 -15.29 27.56 -6.23
C GLN A 25 -16.60 26.91 -5.76
N GLU A 26 -17.64 27.09 -6.57
CA GLU A 26 -19.01 26.66 -6.34
C GLU A 26 -19.13 25.15 -6.14
N ILE A 27 -20.09 24.76 -5.30
CA ILE A 27 -20.36 23.39 -4.88
C ILE A 27 -21.14 22.69 -5.99
N HIS A 28 -20.48 22.28 -7.07
CA HIS A 28 -20.96 21.12 -7.81
C HIS A 28 -20.70 19.89 -6.97
N ARG A 29 -21.77 19.25 -6.49
CA ARG A 29 -21.79 18.00 -5.73
C ARG A 29 -20.83 16.98 -6.34
N ALA A 30 -19.59 17.00 -5.88
CA ALA A 30 -18.58 16.06 -6.33
C ALA A 30 -18.92 14.72 -5.69
N THR A 31 -19.49 13.81 -6.47
CA THR A 31 -19.34 12.38 -6.26
C THR A 31 -17.85 12.08 -6.43
N LEU A 32 -17.02 12.48 -5.46
CA LEU A 32 -15.66 11.99 -5.29
C LEU A 32 -15.81 10.54 -4.87
N THR A 33 -16.07 9.73 -5.90
CA THR A 33 -16.30 8.30 -5.80
C THR A 33 -15.19 7.68 -4.94
N ALA A 34 -15.58 6.74 -4.09
CA ALA A 34 -14.69 5.91 -3.27
C ALA A 34 -13.57 5.19 -4.07
N ARG A 35 -13.52 5.35 -5.40
CA ARG A 35 -12.41 4.97 -6.27
C ARG A 35 -11.07 5.57 -5.83
N PHE A 36 -11.02 6.87 -5.52
CA PHE A 36 -9.74 7.51 -5.16
C PHE A 36 -9.16 7.04 -3.81
N VAL A 37 -10.01 6.55 -2.89
CA VAL A 37 -9.57 6.06 -1.58
C VAL A 37 -9.10 4.60 -1.65
N ASN A 38 -9.66 3.81 -2.57
CA ASN A 38 -9.35 2.38 -2.67
C ASN A 38 -8.06 2.05 -3.45
N ASP A 39 -7.61 2.93 -4.34
CA ASP A 39 -6.44 2.63 -5.19
C ASP A 39 -5.15 2.45 -4.37
N PHE A 40 -5.00 3.16 -3.24
CA PHE A 40 -3.84 2.98 -2.35
C PHE A 40 -3.82 1.63 -1.66
N LEU A 41 -5.00 1.05 -1.38
CA LEU A 41 -5.12 -0.22 -0.67
C LEU A 41 -4.72 -1.42 -1.54
N CYS A 42 -4.80 -1.24 -2.86
CA CYS A 42 -4.46 -2.25 -3.86
C CYS A 42 -3.04 -2.06 -4.43
N THR A 43 -2.23 -1.16 -3.86
CA THR A 43 -0.92 -0.81 -4.40
C THR A 43 0.23 -1.17 -3.46
N ILE A 44 1.29 -1.75 -4.03
CA ILE A 44 2.60 -1.89 -3.39
C ILE A 44 3.67 -1.09 -4.14
N VAL A 45 4.71 -0.68 -3.42
CA VAL A 45 5.87 0.00 -3.99
C VAL A 45 7.11 -0.86 -3.76
N VAL A 46 7.77 -1.22 -4.86
CA VAL A 46 8.98 -2.04 -4.89
C VAL A 46 10.18 -1.14 -5.11
N PHE A 47 11.17 -1.23 -4.23
CA PHE A 47 12.40 -0.46 -4.28
C PHE A 47 13.59 -1.34 -4.64
N ASN A 48 14.63 -0.69 -5.16
CA ASN A 48 15.91 -1.31 -5.52
C ASN A 48 15.84 -2.30 -6.68
N VAL A 49 14.97 -2.01 -7.67
CA VAL A 49 14.90 -2.75 -8.94
C VAL A 49 15.72 -2.00 -9.99
N ASN A 50 16.66 -2.69 -10.63
CA ASN A 50 17.51 -2.13 -11.68
C ASN A 50 16.67 -1.50 -12.80
N GLU A 51 17.10 -0.36 -13.33
CA GLU A 51 16.40 0.29 -14.47
C GLU A 51 16.65 -0.48 -15.75
N SER A 52 15.60 -0.62 -16.58
CA SER A 52 15.70 -1.21 -17.90
C SER A 52 16.60 -0.36 -18.82
N LYS A 53 17.40 -1.04 -19.64
CA LYS A 53 18.28 -0.43 -20.66
C LYS A 53 17.66 -0.43 -22.05
N MET A 54 16.40 -0.87 -22.18
CA MET A 54 15.72 -0.96 -23.47
C MET A 54 15.39 0.42 -24.05
N LYS A 55 15.38 0.50 -25.39
CA LYS A 55 15.18 1.77 -26.12
C LYS A 55 13.71 2.18 -26.14
N THR A 56 12.80 1.24 -26.41
CA THR A 56 11.37 1.49 -26.52
C THR A 56 10.73 1.58 -25.14
N GLN A 57 9.69 2.39 -24.98
CA GLN A 57 8.95 2.46 -23.71
C GLN A 57 8.19 1.16 -23.42
N GLN A 58 7.66 0.50 -24.46
CA GLN A 58 6.92 -0.75 -24.33
C GLN A 58 7.82 -1.87 -23.79
N ASP A 59 8.96 -2.09 -24.43
CA ASP A 59 9.95 -3.09 -24.01
C ASP A 59 10.42 -2.88 -22.55
N ARG A 60 10.58 -1.63 -22.13
CA ARG A 60 10.93 -1.28 -20.73
C ARG A 60 9.83 -1.69 -19.75
N ASN A 61 8.57 -1.44 -20.10
CA ASN A 61 7.44 -1.82 -19.27
C ASN A 61 7.29 -3.35 -19.19
N ASP A 62 7.53 -4.06 -20.29
CA ASP A 62 7.44 -5.51 -20.34
C ASP A 62 8.58 -6.20 -19.55
N GLU A 63 9.79 -5.62 -19.56
CA GLU A 63 10.90 -6.04 -18.70
C GLU A 63 10.60 -5.81 -17.21
N ASP A 64 10.07 -4.64 -16.87
CA ASP A 64 9.65 -4.32 -15.49
C ASP A 64 8.54 -5.27 -15.02
N LEU A 65 7.54 -5.57 -15.87
CA LEU A 65 6.48 -6.52 -15.57
C LEU A 65 7.02 -7.93 -15.35
N THR A 66 7.95 -8.38 -16.20
CA THR A 66 8.62 -9.67 -16.07
C THR A 66 9.40 -9.77 -14.76
N THR A 67 10.09 -8.70 -14.38
CA THR A 67 10.84 -8.63 -13.12
C THR A 67 9.91 -8.67 -11.91
N VAL A 68 8.84 -7.88 -11.92
CA VAL A 68 7.83 -7.90 -10.85
C VAL A 68 7.17 -9.28 -10.71
N ASN A 69 6.89 -9.96 -11.82
CA ASN A 69 6.34 -11.32 -11.79
C ASN A 69 7.30 -12.35 -11.16
N LYS A 70 8.62 -12.18 -11.33
CA LYS A 70 9.63 -13.02 -10.66
C LYS A 70 9.68 -12.74 -9.16
N ILE A 71 9.68 -11.46 -8.77
CA ILE A 71 9.64 -11.05 -7.36
C ILE A 71 8.41 -11.62 -6.65
N LEU A 72 7.28 -11.64 -7.35
CA LEU A 72 5.99 -12.10 -6.83
C LEU A 72 5.69 -13.59 -7.11
N GLU A 73 6.67 -14.38 -7.56
CA GLU A 73 6.46 -15.78 -7.96
C GLU A 73 5.89 -16.65 -6.83
N ASN A 74 6.31 -16.40 -5.58
CA ASN A 74 5.89 -17.17 -4.40
C ASN A 74 4.49 -16.80 -3.89
N PHE A 75 3.80 -15.87 -4.53
CA PHE A 75 2.48 -15.39 -4.10
C PHE A 75 1.42 -15.80 -5.11
N ASP A 76 0.28 -16.27 -4.61
CA ASP A 76 -0.89 -16.57 -5.43
C ASP A 76 -1.56 -15.25 -5.88
N ILE A 77 -1.13 -14.71 -7.01
CA ILE A 77 -1.61 -13.46 -7.60
C ILE A 77 -1.93 -13.70 -9.07
N ASP A 78 -3.08 -13.19 -9.53
CA ASP A 78 -3.38 -13.16 -10.95
C ASP A 78 -2.46 -12.17 -11.68
N ARG A 79 -1.51 -12.71 -12.45
CA ARG A 79 -0.48 -11.93 -13.15
C ARG A 79 -1.03 -11.09 -14.29
N LYS A 80 -2.20 -11.44 -14.85
CA LYS A 80 -2.80 -10.73 -15.99
C LYS A 80 -3.42 -9.39 -15.61
N SER A 81 -3.80 -9.22 -14.34
CA SER A 81 -4.43 -8.00 -13.83
C SER A 81 -3.43 -7.03 -13.17
N ILE A 82 -2.14 -7.39 -13.12
CA ILE A 82 -1.09 -6.54 -12.54
C ILE A 82 -0.76 -5.39 -13.48
N LYS A 83 -0.71 -4.18 -12.94
CA LYS A 83 -0.18 -3.00 -13.64
C LYS A 83 1.07 -2.49 -12.95
N VAL A 84 2.10 -2.17 -13.73
CA VAL A 84 3.40 -1.71 -13.22
C VAL A 84 3.77 -0.36 -13.81
N PHE A 85 4.27 0.54 -12.96
CA PHE A 85 4.70 1.88 -13.36
C PHE A 85 5.90 2.34 -12.55
N ARG A 86 6.92 2.90 -13.18
CA ARG A 86 8.04 3.54 -12.47
C ARG A 86 7.60 4.89 -11.89
N LEU A 87 7.99 5.16 -10.65
CA LEU A 87 7.68 6.41 -9.95
C LEU A 87 8.82 7.41 -10.05
N GLY A 88 8.49 8.65 -10.44
CA GLY A 88 9.43 9.77 -10.44
C GLY A 88 10.23 9.96 -11.73
N LYS A 89 11.04 11.01 -11.73
CA LYS A 89 11.87 11.41 -12.87
C LYS A 89 13.12 10.53 -12.97
N PHE A 90 13.46 10.14 -14.19
CA PHE A 90 14.69 9.39 -14.44
C PHE A 90 15.90 10.23 -13.98
N THR A 91 16.76 9.62 -13.17
CA THR A 91 17.99 10.23 -12.72
C THR A 91 19.12 9.23 -12.94
N PRO A 92 20.20 9.61 -13.65
CA PRO A 92 21.34 8.73 -13.80
C PRO A 92 21.88 8.36 -12.41
N MET A 93 22.28 7.09 -12.24
CA MET A 93 22.76 6.48 -10.97
C MET A 93 21.72 6.20 -9.89
N LYS A 94 20.43 6.54 -10.06
CA LYS A 94 19.37 6.16 -9.10
C LYS A 94 18.35 5.23 -9.74
N THR A 95 18.05 4.13 -9.05
CA THR A 95 16.96 3.23 -9.40
C THR A 95 15.63 3.81 -8.94
N ARG A 96 14.67 4.03 -9.85
CA ARG A 96 13.34 4.48 -9.44
C ARG A 96 12.51 3.34 -8.88
N PRO A 97 11.67 3.61 -7.87
CA PRO A 97 10.71 2.62 -7.37
C PRO A 97 9.69 2.23 -8.44
N ILE A 98 9.20 1.00 -8.38
CA ILE A 98 8.10 0.50 -9.20
C ILE A 98 6.83 0.48 -8.35
N LYS A 99 5.80 1.18 -8.79
CA LYS A 99 4.43 1.05 -8.31
C LYS A 99 3.79 -0.15 -8.98
N VAL A 100 3.29 -1.08 -8.18
CA VAL A 100 2.59 -2.27 -8.64
C VAL A 100 1.17 -2.22 -8.11
N ILE A 101 0.20 -2.25 -9.03
CA ILE A 101 -1.23 -2.26 -8.71
C ILE A 101 -1.70 -3.71 -8.83
N LEU A 102 -2.21 -4.23 -7.73
CA LEU A 102 -2.76 -5.57 -7.59
C LEU A 102 -4.29 -5.52 -7.71
N PRO A 103 -4.95 -6.64 -8.07
CA PRO A 103 -6.40 -6.68 -8.25
C PRO A 103 -7.19 -6.57 -6.94
N SER A 104 -6.59 -6.94 -5.80
CA SER A 104 -7.25 -6.96 -4.49
C SER A 104 -6.32 -6.54 -3.36
N LYS A 105 -6.90 -5.83 -2.39
CA LYS A 105 -6.25 -5.46 -1.12
C LYS A 105 -5.78 -6.68 -0.34
N GLU A 106 -6.52 -7.79 -0.39
CA GLU A 106 -6.15 -9.01 0.34
C GLU A 106 -4.82 -9.57 -0.16
N LYS A 107 -4.60 -9.51 -1.48
CA LYS A 107 -3.35 -9.93 -2.12
C LYS A 107 -2.21 -8.97 -1.77
N VAL A 108 -2.47 -7.66 -1.70
CA VAL A 108 -1.48 -6.70 -1.18
C VAL A 108 -1.08 -7.06 0.25
N MET A 109 -2.06 -7.33 1.12
CA MET A 109 -1.81 -7.67 2.51
C MET A 109 -1.04 -8.98 2.66
N SER A 110 -1.33 -10.00 1.85
CA SER A 110 -0.58 -11.25 1.88
C SER A 110 0.88 -11.04 1.45
N VAL A 111 1.12 -10.22 0.41
CA VAL A 111 2.46 -9.84 -0.02
C VAL A 111 3.22 -9.10 1.07
N LEU A 112 2.59 -8.09 1.69
CA LEU A 112 3.24 -7.27 2.72
C LEU A 112 3.55 -8.05 3.99
N LYS A 113 2.66 -8.99 4.40
CA LYS A 113 2.88 -9.86 5.56
C LYS A 113 4.02 -10.84 5.31
N ASN A 114 4.05 -11.44 4.13
CA ASN A 114 5.01 -12.49 3.78
C ASN A 114 6.17 -11.97 2.93
N LYS A 115 6.48 -10.67 2.99
CA LYS A 115 7.58 -10.04 2.22
C LYS A 115 8.96 -10.62 2.50
N GLN A 116 9.11 -11.39 3.58
CA GLN A 116 10.33 -12.14 3.90
C GLN A 116 10.55 -13.35 2.96
N LEU A 117 9.51 -13.82 2.28
CA LEU A 117 9.59 -14.91 1.30
C LEU A 117 10.17 -14.47 -0.06
N ILE A 118 10.48 -13.18 -0.22
CA ILE A 118 11.07 -12.63 -1.44
C ILE A 118 12.54 -13.03 -1.48
N LYS A 119 12.91 -13.84 -2.48
CA LYS A 119 14.26 -14.40 -2.63
C LYS A 119 15.27 -13.40 -3.20
N GLU A 120 14.81 -12.33 -3.85
CA GLU A 120 15.68 -11.35 -4.49
C GLU A 120 16.38 -10.46 -3.46
N ALA A 121 17.70 -10.60 -3.37
CA ALA A 121 18.53 -9.90 -2.40
C ALA A 121 18.48 -8.37 -2.61
N GLY A 122 18.20 -7.64 -1.53
CA GLY A 122 18.22 -6.18 -1.52
C GLY A 122 16.93 -5.50 -1.98
N ILE A 123 15.91 -6.25 -2.42
CA ILE A 123 14.61 -5.68 -2.79
C ILE A 123 13.79 -5.39 -1.54
N LYS A 124 13.17 -4.22 -1.51
CA LYS A 124 12.29 -3.80 -0.41
C LYS A 124 10.90 -3.49 -0.95
N ILE A 125 9.88 -4.08 -0.33
CA ILE A 125 8.47 -3.82 -0.65
C ILE A 125 7.82 -3.08 0.51
N PHE A 126 7.10 -2.00 0.16
CA PHE A 126 6.31 -1.21 1.09
C PHE A 126 4.90 -1.01 0.56
N ALA A 127 3.96 -0.72 1.45
CA ALA A 127 2.64 -0.25 1.08
C ALA A 127 2.75 1.16 0.47
N ASP A 128 1.89 1.48 -0.50
CA ASP A 128 1.75 2.85 -0.98
C ASP A 128 1.05 3.68 0.12
N GLN A 129 1.77 4.64 0.69
CA GLN A 129 1.30 5.43 1.83
C GLN A 129 1.62 6.90 1.61
N THR A 130 0.69 7.76 2.02
CA THR A 130 0.93 9.21 2.06
C THR A 130 1.86 9.58 3.21
N ASN A 131 2.48 10.76 3.13
CA ASN A 131 3.34 11.25 4.22
C ASN A 131 2.59 11.35 5.55
N GLN A 132 1.35 11.85 5.52
CA GLN A 132 0.49 11.94 6.69
C GLN A 132 0.19 10.56 7.30
N GLN A 133 -0.12 9.56 6.48
CA GLN A 133 -0.32 8.19 6.95
C GLN A 133 0.94 7.63 7.62
N ARG A 134 2.10 7.84 6.99
CA ARG A 134 3.39 7.38 7.54
C ARG A 134 3.69 8.02 8.89
N GLU A 135 3.49 9.32 9.02
CA GLU A 135 3.68 10.06 10.28
C GLU A 135 2.73 9.57 11.36
N TYR A 136 1.45 9.39 11.03
CA TYR A 136 0.45 8.84 11.93
C TYR A 136 0.85 7.43 12.42
N TYR A 137 1.21 6.53 11.51
CA TYR A 137 1.64 5.17 11.90
C TYR A 137 2.90 5.18 12.76
N LYS A 138 3.86 6.06 12.45
CA LYS A 138 5.08 6.21 13.27
C LYS A 138 4.76 6.71 14.68
N LYS A 139 3.83 7.67 14.79
CA LYS A 139 3.36 8.16 16.09
C LYS A 139 2.72 7.03 16.91
N VAL A 140 1.78 6.30 16.31
CA VAL A 140 1.11 5.16 16.98
C VAL A 140 2.12 4.08 17.37
N GLN A 141 3.09 3.76 16.52
CA GLN A 141 4.15 2.80 16.84
C GLN A 141 5.00 3.26 18.04
N ASN A 142 5.36 4.54 18.10
CA ASN A 142 6.12 5.07 19.24
C ASN A 142 5.30 5.04 20.53
N GLU A 143 4.01 5.38 20.47
CA GLU A 143 3.12 5.30 21.63
C GLU A 143 3.01 3.85 22.14
N LEU A 144 2.84 2.88 21.24
CA LEU A 144 2.82 1.45 21.59
C LEU A 144 4.14 0.99 22.19
N GLN A 145 5.28 1.40 21.63
CA GLN A 145 6.59 1.05 22.17
C GLN A 145 6.79 1.62 23.56
N ASN A 146 6.41 2.88 23.80
CA ASN A 146 6.48 3.50 25.12
C ASN A 146 5.63 2.75 26.15
N LEU A 147 4.45 2.23 25.78
CA LEU A 147 3.58 1.43 26.65
C LEU A 147 4.16 0.04 26.96
N ILE A 148 4.93 -0.53 26.03
CA ILE A 148 5.68 -1.77 26.25
C ILE A 148 6.83 -1.50 27.22
N ASP A 149 7.57 -0.41 26.99
CA ASP A 149 8.73 -0.04 27.79
C ASP A 149 8.36 0.42 29.21
N SER A 150 7.18 1.03 29.39
CA SER A 150 6.64 1.40 30.71
C SER A 150 6.09 0.20 31.50
N GLY A 151 5.87 -0.95 30.84
CA GLY A 151 5.29 -2.14 31.45
C GLY A 151 3.76 -2.14 31.57
N ASP A 152 3.07 -1.07 31.14
CA ASP A 152 1.62 -0.91 31.28
C ASP A 152 0.83 -1.98 30.50
N LEU A 153 1.37 -2.46 29.37
CA LEU A 153 0.74 -3.52 28.56
C LEU A 153 0.84 -4.91 29.20
N ILE A 154 1.87 -5.17 30.02
CA ILE A 154 2.02 -6.46 30.72
C ILE A 154 1.02 -6.54 31.87
N GLN A 155 0.69 -5.42 32.51
CA GLN A 155 -0.20 -5.38 33.67
C GLN A 155 -1.67 -5.68 33.31
N MET A 156 -2.11 -5.38 32.09
CA MET A 156 -3.47 -5.71 31.62
C MET A 156 -3.68 -7.20 31.26
N LEU A 157 -2.62 -8.00 31.15
CA LEU A 157 -2.74 -9.44 30.88
C LEU A 157 -2.84 -10.29 32.16
N TYR A 158 -2.66 -9.68 33.34
CA TYR A 158 -2.62 -10.33 34.66
C TYR A 158 -3.81 -9.96 35.57
N ILE A 159 -4.87 -9.37 35.02
CA ILE A 159 -6.13 -9.07 35.71
C ILE A 159 -7.25 -9.84 35.02
#